data_AF-A0A9E0XGJ6-F1
#
_entry.id   AF-A0A9E0XGJ6-F1
#
_cell.length_a   1.000
_cell.length_b   1.000
_cell.length_c   1.000
_cell.angle_alpha   90.00
_cell.angle_beta   90.00
_cell.angle_gamma   90.00
#
_symmetry.space_group_name_H-M   'P 1'
#
loop_
_entity.id
_entity.type
_entity.pdbx_description
1 polymer ?
#
loop_
_entity_poly.entity_id
_entity_poly.type
_entity_poly.pdbx_seq_one_letter_code
_entity_poly.pdbx_strand_id
1 'polypeptide(L)'
;MHRLGFLLLVFGKVLGASADSPAEKTQPLTESQACEKEIQLIDQEVQKLEKQKQKHQELTREYQQKGDQWRYSSGNIQDAYANWGKASEERQKAIDIQQQIDLLLQRRQRIMQFYPELWQP
;
A
#
# COMPACT_ATOMS: atom_id res chain seq x y z
N MET A 1 -21.34 -32.48 24.36
CA MET A 1 -20.57 -33.57 25.01
C MET A 1 -20.73 -34.84 24.21
N HIS A 2 -19.70 -35.71 24.18
CA HIS A 2 -19.46 -36.95 23.38
C HIS A 2 -18.32 -36.73 22.37
N ARG A 3 -17.04 -36.93 22.73
CA ARG A 3 -16.23 -38.16 22.92
C ARG A 3 -15.94 -38.96 21.65
N LEU A 4 -14.62 -39.06 21.40
CA LEU A 4 -13.82 -40.14 20.83
C LEU A 4 -14.06 -40.59 19.38
N GLY A 5 -12.95 -40.62 18.65
CA GLY A 5 -12.78 -41.39 17.42
C GLY A 5 -11.32 -41.46 17.03
N PHE A 6 -10.49 -42.07 17.90
CA PHE A 6 -9.13 -42.47 17.57
C PHE A 6 -9.22 -43.65 16.60
N LEU A 7 -8.70 -43.51 15.38
CA LEU A 7 -8.59 -44.62 14.44
C LEU A 7 -7.19 -44.60 13.84
N LEU A 8 -6.35 -45.45 14.44
CA LEU A 8 -4.99 -45.74 14.02
C LEU A 8 -5.09 -46.88 13.01
N LEU A 9 -4.75 -46.61 11.75
CA LEU A 9 -4.52 -47.66 10.75
C LEU A 9 -3.05 -47.64 10.37
N VAL A 10 -2.35 -48.68 10.84
CA VAL A 10 -1.01 -49.08 10.40
C VAL A 10 -1.17 -50.03 9.22
N PHE A 11 -0.66 -49.65 8.06
CA PHE A 11 -0.16 -50.52 6.99
C PHE A 11 1.06 -49.76 6.45
N GLY A 12 2.28 -50.27 6.36
CA GLY A 12 2.75 -51.61 6.05
C GLY A 12 3.85 -51.41 5.00
N LYS A 13 5.10 -51.66 5.37
CA LYS A 13 6.34 -51.47 4.58
C LYS A 13 6.26 -52.04 3.15
N VAL A 14 6.75 -51.29 2.15
CA VAL A 14 7.32 -51.84 0.91
C VAL A 14 8.50 -50.95 0.43
N LEU A 15 9.70 -51.51 0.55
CA LEU A 15 10.86 -51.47 -0.34
C LEU A 15 11.21 -50.19 -1.13
N GLY A 16 12.31 -49.56 -0.70
CA GLY A 16 13.53 -49.38 -1.48
C GLY A 16 13.46 -48.76 -2.87
N ALA A 17 13.96 -47.53 -3.01
CA ALA A 17 14.67 -47.05 -4.18
C ALA A 17 15.45 -45.78 -3.82
N SER A 18 16.77 -45.91 -3.81
CA SER A 18 17.77 -44.99 -4.36
C SER A 18 17.73 -43.49 -4.11
N ALA A 19 18.96 -42.99 -4.00
CA ALA A 19 19.44 -41.65 -4.30
C ALA A 19 19.46 -40.69 -3.11
N ASP A 20 20.69 -40.44 -2.68
CA ASP A 20 21.19 -39.12 -2.34
C ASP A 20 20.32 -38.02 -2.98
N SER A 21 19.39 -37.47 -2.21
CA SER A 21 18.83 -36.16 -2.51
C SER A 21 19.79 -35.15 -1.88
N PRO A 22 20.63 -34.45 -2.66
CA PRO A 22 21.21 -33.24 -2.14
C PRO A 22 20.04 -32.33 -1.79
N ALA A 23 20.13 -31.66 -0.64
CA ALA A 23 19.32 -30.49 -0.36
C ALA A 23 19.66 -29.45 -1.44
N GLU A 24 19.03 -29.59 -2.60
CA GLU A 24 19.27 -28.74 -3.76
C GLU A 24 18.61 -27.40 -3.44
N LYS A 25 19.47 -26.46 -3.08
CA LYS A 25 19.23 -25.03 -2.97
C LYS A 25 18.57 -24.52 -4.25
N THR A 26 17.27 -24.62 -4.29
CA THR A 26 16.37 -24.06 -5.28
C THR A 26 15.23 -23.53 -4.41
N GLN A 27 14.97 -22.24 -4.22
CA GLN A 27 15.02 -21.13 -5.16
C GLN A 27 15.00 -19.77 -4.42
N PRO A 28 16.11 -19.01 -4.37
CA PRO A 28 16.06 -17.58 -4.06
C PRO A 28 15.57 -16.73 -5.26
N LEU A 29 15.51 -17.32 -6.47
CA LEU A 29 15.16 -16.62 -7.70
C LEU A 29 13.66 -16.30 -7.83
N THR A 30 12.77 -17.13 -7.28
CA THR A 30 11.31 -16.93 -7.42
C THR A 30 10.76 -15.91 -6.44
N GLU A 31 11.27 -15.88 -5.21
CA GLU A 31 10.91 -14.89 -4.20
C GLU A 31 11.43 -13.49 -4.56
N SER A 32 12.70 -13.39 -5.00
CA SER A 32 13.28 -12.11 -5.44
C SER A 32 12.53 -11.52 -6.65
N GLN A 33 12.14 -12.35 -7.63
CA GLN A 33 11.30 -11.91 -8.76
C GLN A 33 9.88 -11.46 -8.35
N ALA A 34 9.27 -12.14 -7.37
CA ALA A 34 7.98 -11.74 -6.82
C ALA A 34 8.09 -10.38 -6.10
N CYS A 35 9.18 -10.17 -5.36
CA CYS A 35 9.50 -8.90 -4.70
C CYS A 35 9.78 -7.78 -5.70
N GLU A 36 10.46 -8.04 -6.81
CA GLU A 36 10.67 -7.07 -7.89
C GLU A 36 9.33 -6.58 -8.46
N LYS A 37 8.42 -7.52 -8.77
CA LYS A 37 7.07 -7.20 -9.24
C LYS A 37 6.28 -6.41 -8.20
N GLU A 38 6.43 -6.74 -6.92
CA GLU A 38 5.79 -5.99 -5.83
C GLU A 38 6.29 -4.54 -5.75
N ILE A 39 7.59 -4.30 -5.90
CA ILE A 39 8.16 -2.94 -5.97
C ILE A 39 7.55 -2.17 -7.14
N GLN A 40 7.46 -2.77 -8.32
CA GLN A 40 6.85 -2.13 -9.50
C GLN A 40 5.38 -1.75 -9.25
N LEU A 41 4.60 -2.64 -8.61
CA LEU A 41 3.20 -2.36 -8.26
C LEU A 41 3.09 -1.24 -7.21
N ILE A 42 3.99 -1.21 -6.24
CA ILE A 42 4.08 -0.12 -5.25
C ILE A 42 4.35 1.21 -5.97
N ASP A 43 5.34 1.26 -6.86
CA ASP A 43 5.72 2.48 -7.58
C ASP A 43 4.56 3.01 -8.44
N GLN A 44 3.83 2.11 -9.11
CA GLN A 44 2.63 2.47 -9.89
C GLN A 44 1.51 3.04 -9.01
N GLU A 45 1.23 2.43 -7.86
CA GLU A 45 0.18 2.91 -6.96
C GLU A 45 0.58 4.24 -6.30
N VAL A 46 1.85 4.42 -5.91
CA VAL A 46 2.36 5.71 -5.41
C VAL A 46 2.18 6.81 -6.45
N GLN A 47 2.52 6.56 -7.72
CA GLN A 47 2.31 7.55 -8.80
C GLN A 47 0.82 7.93 -8.97
N LYS A 48 -0.09 6.96 -8.84
CA LYS A 48 -1.53 7.20 -8.91
C LYS A 48 -2.03 8.01 -7.72
N LEU A 49 -1.58 7.67 -6.51
CA LEU A 49 -1.93 8.38 -5.28
C LEU A 49 -1.38 9.81 -5.29
N GLU A 50 -0.15 10.05 -5.75
CA GLU A 50 0.39 11.41 -5.89
C GLU A 50 -0.45 12.28 -6.82
N LYS A 51 -0.92 11.73 -7.96
CA LYS A 51 -1.85 12.46 -8.84
C LYS A 51 -3.17 12.80 -8.15
N GLN A 52 -3.72 11.90 -7.35
CA GLN A 52 -4.94 12.17 -6.58
C GLN A 52 -4.71 13.22 -5.50
N LYS A 53 -3.61 13.11 -4.76
CA LYS A 53 -3.20 14.09 -3.75
C LYS A 53 -3.05 15.49 -4.36
N GLN A 54 -2.39 15.61 -5.51
CA GLN A 54 -2.24 16.89 -6.21
C GLN A 54 -3.60 17.50 -6.56
N LYS A 55 -4.55 16.69 -7.07
CA LYS A 55 -5.91 17.14 -7.36
C LYS A 55 -6.61 17.68 -6.11
N HIS A 56 -6.50 16.98 -4.97
CA HIS A 56 -7.08 17.45 -3.71
C HIS A 56 -6.43 18.76 -3.22
N GLN A 57 -5.11 18.90 -3.37
CA GLN A 57 -4.40 20.15 -3.04
C GLN A 57 -4.80 21.32 -3.95
N GLU A 58 -5.09 21.07 -5.23
CA GLU A 58 -5.65 22.06 -6.16
C GLU A 58 -7.04 22.50 -5.72
N LEU A 59 -7.93 21.55 -5.40
CA LEU A 59 -9.28 21.85 -4.91
C LEU A 59 -9.27 22.60 -3.57
N THR A 60 -8.36 22.25 -2.65
CA THR A 60 -8.16 23.01 -1.40
C THR A 60 -7.84 24.47 -1.70
N ARG A 61 -6.92 24.75 -2.64
CA ARG A 61 -6.56 26.12 -3.02
C ARG A 61 -7.73 26.85 -3.65
N GLU A 62 -8.46 26.20 -4.55
CA GLU A 62 -9.64 26.77 -5.20
C GLU A 62 -10.73 27.15 -4.19
N TYR A 63 -11.10 26.24 -3.29
CA TYR A 63 -12.11 26.51 -2.29
C TYR A 63 -11.67 27.54 -1.26
N GLN A 64 -10.38 27.56 -0.89
CA GLN A 64 -9.84 28.61 -0.03
C GLN A 64 -10.02 29.99 -0.67
N GLN A 65 -9.62 30.14 -1.93
CA GLN A 65 -9.76 31.39 -2.68
C GLN A 65 -11.22 31.82 -2.82
N LYS A 66 -12.13 30.89 -3.11
CA LYS A 66 -13.58 31.17 -3.16
C LYS A 66 -14.10 31.64 -1.81
N GLY A 67 -13.71 30.98 -0.72
CA GLY A 67 -14.10 31.39 0.63
C GLY A 67 -13.61 32.79 0.98
N ASP A 68 -12.37 33.10 0.62
CA ASP A 68 -11.78 34.43 0.84
C ASP A 68 -12.49 35.49 -0.01
N GLN A 69 -12.83 35.20 -1.26
CA GLN A 69 -13.61 36.09 -2.12
C GLN A 69 -15.01 36.38 -1.52
N TRP A 70 -15.72 35.35 -1.05
CA TRP A 70 -17.03 35.54 -0.40
C TRP A 70 -16.94 36.41 0.85
N ARG A 71 -15.90 36.23 1.66
CA ARG A 71 -15.71 37.04 2.87
C ARG A 71 -15.34 38.48 2.55
N TYR A 72 -14.35 38.69 1.70
CA TYR A 72 -13.71 40.01 1.55
C TYR A 72 -14.27 40.84 0.41
N SER A 73 -14.89 40.23 -0.60
CA SER A 73 -15.47 40.96 -1.73
C SER A 73 -16.97 41.19 -1.60
N SER A 74 -17.74 40.20 -1.15
CA SER A 74 -19.21 40.32 -1.04
C SER A 74 -19.72 40.42 0.39
N GLY A 75 -18.88 40.17 1.41
CA GLY A 75 -19.28 40.18 2.81
C GLY A 75 -20.20 39.03 3.21
N ASN A 76 -20.39 38.03 2.33
CA ASN A 76 -21.23 36.88 2.61
C ASN A 76 -20.44 35.81 3.39
N ILE A 77 -20.57 35.87 4.71
CA ILE A 77 -19.84 35.03 5.63
C ILE A 77 -20.30 33.56 5.57
N GLN A 78 -21.57 33.30 5.29
CA GLN A 78 -22.09 31.93 5.26
C GLN A 78 -21.47 31.12 4.10
N ASP A 79 -21.42 31.71 2.90
CA ASP A 79 -20.78 31.07 1.75
C ASP A 79 -19.26 30.97 1.91
N ALA A 80 -18.63 31.92 2.60
CA ALA A 80 -17.23 31.84 2.95
C ALA A 80 -16.94 30.60 3.80
N TYR A 81 -17.69 30.39 4.88
CA TYR A 81 -17.54 29.22 5.75
C TYR A 81 -17.81 27.90 5.01
N ALA A 82 -18.83 27.85 4.15
CA ALA A 82 -19.11 26.67 3.36
C ALA A 82 -17.93 26.29 2.44
N ASN A 83 -17.30 27.26 1.80
CA ASN A 83 -16.13 27.02 0.95
C ASN A 83 -14.88 26.64 1.75
N TRP A 84 -14.60 27.30 2.88
CA TRP A 84 -13.48 26.89 3.73
C TRP A 84 -13.69 25.50 4.33
N GLY A 85 -14.93 25.11 4.64
CA GLY A 85 -15.27 23.75 5.05
C GLY A 85 -14.86 22.73 3.98
N LYS A 86 -15.26 22.95 2.72
CA LYS A 86 -14.82 22.12 1.59
C LYS A 86 -13.31 22.10 1.44
N ALA A 87 -12.64 23.25 1.56
CA ALA A 87 -11.17 23.32 1.50
C ALA A 87 -10.51 22.45 2.58
N SER A 88 -11.09 22.43 3.79
CA SER A 88 -10.63 21.59 4.90
C SER A 88 -10.85 20.10 4.64
N GLU A 89 -12.01 19.71 4.09
CA GLU A 89 -12.28 18.32 3.71
C GLU A 89 -11.29 17.83 2.64
N GLU A 90 -11.04 18.61 1.60
CA GLU A 90 -10.08 18.29 0.56
C GLU A 90 -8.64 18.20 1.11
N ARG A 91 -8.30 19.05 2.08
CA ARG A 91 -7.00 19.00 2.76
C ARG A 91 -6.84 17.71 3.55
N GLN A 92 -7.89 17.27 4.25
CA GLN A 92 -7.87 16.01 4.98
C GLN A 92 -7.68 14.83 4.04
N LYS A 93 -8.39 14.79 2.90
CA LYS A 93 -8.18 13.74 1.87
C LYS A 93 -6.74 13.69 1.37
N ALA A 94 -6.10 14.83 1.13
CA ALA A 94 -4.70 14.88 0.73
C ALA A 94 -3.75 14.32 1.81
N ILE A 95 -4.04 14.56 3.09
CA ILE A 95 -3.28 14.01 4.23
C ILE A 95 -3.46 12.49 4.30
N ASP A 96 -4.69 12.00 4.18
CA ASP A 96 -4.99 10.56 4.24
C ASP A 96 -4.33 9.81 3.07
N ILE A 97 -4.23 10.43 1.89
CA ILE A 97 -3.48 9.90 0.75
C ILE A 97 -1.97 9.89 1.03
N GLN A 98 -1.41 10.94 1.62
CA GLN A 98 0.00 10.96 2.00
C GLN A 98 0.35 9.80 2.94
N GLN A 99 -0.50 9.52 3.92
CA GLN A 99 -0.30 8.40 4.84
C GLN A 99 -0.28 7.05 4.11
N GLN A 100 -1.13 6.86 3.10
CA GLN A 100 -1.12 5.66 2.26
C GLN A 100 0.18 5.54 1.44
N ILE A 101 0.64 6.65 0.86
CA ILE A 101 1.93 6.72 0.16
C ILE A 101 3.07 6.34 1.11
N ASP A 102 3.10 6.90 2.32
CA ASP A 102 4.15 6.63 3.30
C ASP A 102 4.19 5.14 3.68
N LEU A 103 3.03 4.50 3.88
CA LEU A 103 2.95 3.07 4.17
C LEU A 103 3.47 2.20 3.02
N LEU A 104 3.17 2.57 1.77
CA LEU A 104 3.67 1.89 0.58
C LEU A 104 5.20 2.04 0.45
N LEU A 105 5.72 3.24 0.67
CA LEU A 105 7.16 3.50 0.63
C LEU A 105 7.91 2.79 1.76
N GLN A 106 7.35 2.71 2.97
CA GLN A 106 7.89 1.90 4.05
C GLN A 106 7.92 0.41 3.68
N ARG A 107 6.86 -0.10 3.04
CA ARG A 107 6.82 -1.49 2.54
C ARG A 107 7.92 -1.73 1.51
N ARG A 108 8.06 -0.84 0.52
CA ARG A 108 9.12 -0.89 -0.50
C ARG A 108 10.51 -0.90 0.15
N GLN A 109 10.74 -0.02 1.12
CA GLN A 109 12.02 0.05 1.85
C GLN A 109 12.32 -1.26 2.59
N ARG A 110 11.31 -1.89 3.22
CA ARG A 110 11.49 -3.21 3.86
C ARG A 110 11.90 -4.27 2.85
N ILE A 111 11.27 -4.33 1.67
CA ILE A 111 11.67 -5.29 0.62
C ILE A 111 13.14 -5.07 0.23
N MET A 112 13.55 -3.82 0.04
CA MET A 112 14.94 -3.47 -0.31
C MET A 112 15.96 -3.78 0.78
N GLN A 113 15.56 -3.82 2.06
CA GLN A 113 16.44 -4.26 3.14
C GLN A 113 16.72 -5.77 3.10
N PHE A 114 15.73 -6.57 2.67
CA PHE A 114 15.90 -8.03 2.50
C PHE A 114 16.54 -8.41 1.16
N TYR A 115 16.29 -7.62 0.12
CA TYR A 115 16.75 -7.85 -1.26
C TYR A 115 17.44 -6.58 -1.80
N PRO A 116 18.65 -6.24 -1.30
CA PRO A 116 19.35 -5.01 -1.67
C PRO A 116 19.74 -4.96 -3.15
N GLU A 117 19.87 -6.11 -3.82
CA GLU A 117 20.12 -6.22 -5.26
C GLU A 117 18.97 -5.68 -6.13
N LEU A 118 17.77 -5.54 -5.56
CA LEU A 118 16.61 -4.96 -6.25
C LEU A 118 16.58 -3.42 -6.17
N TRP A 119 17.54 -2.79 -5.50
CA TRP A 119 17.62 -1.34 -5.44
C TRP A 119 18.15 -0.75 -6.74
N GLN A 120 17.38 0.16 -7.34
CA GLN A 120 17.81 0.99 -8.46
C GLN A 120 17.76 2.47 -8.00
N PRO A 121 18.89 3.20 -8.01
CA PRO A 121 18.96 4.60 -7.60
C PRO A 121 18.20 5.56 -8.53
#